data_AF-A0AAU5KWN7-F1
#
_entry.id   AF-A0AAU5KWN7-F1
#
_cell.length_a   1.000
_cell.length_b   1.000
_cell.length_c   1.000
_cell.angle_alpha   90.00
_cell.angle_beta   90.00
_cell.angle_gamma   90.00
#
_symmetry.space_group_name_H-M   'P 1'
#
loop_
_entity.id
_entity.type
_entity.pdbx_description
1 polymer ?
#
loop_
_entity_poly.entity_id
_entity_poly.type
_entity_poly.pdbx_seq_one_letter_code
_entity_poly.pdbx_strand_id
1 'polypeptide(L)'
;MTDDRPTNSAPPPAPWPLIATGKPFADRVGDLVRAWEADGRAPDRLVHGKPFFALYCWHLWTIREGRPHDAATAAYVASAHRANGGAAGWDALLRGRAYCSCHGERWRLENLSICLGCLEYVCFELGRPCCHGAPVVG
;
A
#
# COMPACT_ATOMS: atom_id res chain seq x y z
N MET A 1 21.02 31.80 -24.76
CA MET A 1 21.36 30.61 -23.94
C MET A 1 20.29 30.48 -22.88
N THR A 2 19.26 29.69 -23.16
CA THR A 2 18.19 29.35 -22.22
C THR A 2 18.64 28.10 -21.46
N ASP A 3 18.84 28.26 -20.16
CA ASP A 3 19.19 27.19 -19.24
C ASP A 3 17.88 26.55 -18.76
N ASP A 4 17.37 25.58 -19.53
CA ASP A 4 16.23 24.74 -19.15
C ASP A 4 16.69 23.71 -18.12
N ARG A 5 16.73 24.14 -16.85
CA ARG A 5 16.86 23.21 -15.73
C ARG A 5 15.50 22.54 -15.50
N PRO A 6 15.36 21.20 -15.63
CA PRO A 6 14.12 20.54 -15.27
C PRO A 6 13.88 20.79 -13.78
N THR A 7 12.79 21.49 -13.46
CA THR A 7 12.34 21.68 -12.09
C THR A 7 12.04 20.31 -11.52
N ASN A 8 12.85 19.93 -10.54
CA ASN A 8 12.67 18.78 -9.68
C ASN A 8 11.38 19.01 -8.89
N SER A 9 10.23 18.68 -9.49
CA SER A 9 8.94 18.80 -8.84
C SER A 9 8.95 17.87 -7.63
N ALA A 10 9.04 18.47 -6.44
CA ALA A 10 8.91 17.75 -5.19
C ALA A 10 7.61 16.92 -5.22
N PRO A 11 7.61 15.69 -4.70
CA PRO A 11 6.40 14.89 -4.65
C PRO A 11 5.31 15.67 -3.92
N PRO A 12 4.04 15.62 -4.38
CA PRO A 12 2.96 16.36 -3.75
C PRO A 12 2.86 16.00 -2.26
N PRO A 13 2.48 16.95 -1.39
CA PRO A 13 2.39 16.72 0.04
C PRO A 13 1.30 15.68 0.32
N ALA A 14 1.69 14.46 0.67
CA ALA A 14 0.76 13.44 1.11
C ALA A 14 0.28 13.77 2.53
N PRO A 15 -1.02 13.64 2.76
CA PRO A 15 -1.44 12.54 3.61
C PRO A 15 -2.16 11.56 2.71
N TRP A 16 -1.51 10.45 2.36
CA TRP A 16 -2.21 9.40 1.60
C TRP A 16 -3.43 8.96 2.40
N PRO A 17 -4.63 8.88 1.80
CA PRO A 17 -5.85 8.46 2.49
C PRO A 17 -5.74 7.08 3.16
N LEU A 18 -4.82 6.22 2.71
CA LEU A 18 -4.50 4.94 3.37
C LEU A 18 -3.96 5.11 4.80
N ILE A 19 -3.24 6.20 5.08
CA ILE A 19 -2.64 6.49 6.38
C ILE A 19 -3.67 7.06 7.39
N ALA A 20 -4.83 7.52 6.93
CA ALA A 20 -5.89 8.04 7.79
C ALA A 20 -6.51 6.92 8.66
N THR A 21 -5.88 6.60 9.78
CA THR A 21 -6.36 5.60 10.74
C THR A 21 -7.72 6.01 11.32
N GLY A 22 -8.67 5.08 11.40
CA GLY A 22 -10.02 5.34 11.96
C GLY A 22 -11.18 4.84 11.09
N LYS A 23 -10.89 4.43 9.85
CA LYS A 23 -11.86 3.85 8.90
C LYS A 23 -11.41 2.45 8.46
N PRO A 24 -12.34 1.50 8.17
CA PRO A 24 -11.98 0.23 7.56
C PRO A 24 -11.07 0.39 6.33
N PHE A 25 -10.13 -0.53 6.16
CA PHE A 25 -9.12 -0.43 5.09
C PHE A 25 -9.75 -0.39 3.69
N ALA A 26 -10.75 -1.25 3.44
CA ALA A 26 -11.48 -1.27 2.17
C ALA A 26 -12.10 0.10 1.86
N ASP A 27 -12.65 0.78 2.86
CA ASP A 27 -13.26 2.09 2.64
C ASP A 27 -12.25 3.20 2.38
N ARG A 28 -11.03 3.11 2.96
CA ARG A 28 -9.91 4.01 2.62
C ARG A 28 -9.42 3.79 1.20
N VAL A 29 -9.38 2.53 0.75
CA VAL A 29 -9.09 2.21 -0.65
C VAL A 29 -10.18 2.78 -1.56
N GLY A 30 -11.45 2.67 -1.17
CA GLY A 30 -12.55 3.30 -1.91
C GLY A 30 -12.39 4.82 -2.05
N ASP A 31 -11.92 5.52 -1.00
CA ASP A 31 -11.64 6.96 -1.06
C ASP A 31 -10.49 7.27 -2.03
N LEU A 32 -9.42 6.46 -2.02
CA LEU A 32 -8.31 6.56 -2.97
C LEU A 32 -8.75 6.36 -4.42
N VAL A 33 -9.55 5.32 -4.67
CA VAL A 33 -10.04 4.99 -6.00
C VAL A 33 -10.88 6.13 -6.54
N ARG A 34 -11.81 6.68 -5.74
CA ARG A 34 -12.62 7.83 -6.15
C ARG A 34 -11.78 9.07 -6.44
N ALA A 35 -10.75 9.36 -5.63
CA ALA A 35 -9.84 10.47 -5.87
C ALA A 35 -9.01 10.27 -7.17
N TRP A 36 -8.53 9.05 -7.40
CA TRP A 36 -7.81 8.70 -8.63
C TRP A 36 -8.70 8.83 -9.87
N GLU A 37 -9.96 8.39 -9.80
CA GLU A 37 -10.90 8.54 -10.91
C GLU A 37 -11.31 9.99 -11.16
N ALA A 38 -11.53 10.78 -10.10
CA ALA A 38 -11.83 12.21 -10.22
C ALA A 38 -10.71 12.99 -10.92
N ASP A 39 -9.46 12.57 -10.72
CA ASP A 39 -8.27 13.17 -11.35
C ASP A 39 -7.91 12.51 -12.70
N GLY A 40 -8.87 11.86 -13.36
CA GLY A 40 -8.65 11.30 -14.70
C GLY A 40 -7.66 10.14 -14.71
N ARG A 41 -7.54 9.42 -13.58
CA ARG A 41 -6.63 8.29 -13.38
C ARG A 41 -5.15 8.66 -13.44
N ALA A 42 -4.81 9.85 -12.95
CA ALA A 42 -3.44 10.37 -12.93
C ALA A 42 -2.44 9.45 -12.18
N PRO A 43 -1.23 9.19 -12.74
CA PRO A 43 -0.24 8.31 -12.12
C PRO A 43 0.29 8.76 -10.75
N ASP A 44 0.31 10.06 -10.47
CA ASP A 44 0.79 10.65 -9.22
C ASP A 44 -0.14 10.37 -8.02
N ARG A 45 -1.37 9.93 -8.28
CA ARG A 45 -2.32 9.45 -7.27
C ARG A 45 -2.16 7.97 -6.91
N LEU A 46 -1.27 7.25 -7.60
CA LEU A 46 -1.00 5.85 -7.31
C LEU A 46 -0.11 5.74 -6.07
N VAL A 47 -0.49 4.83 -5.18
CA VAL A 47 0.30 4.54 -3.97
C VAL A 47 1.61 3.85 -4.32
N HIS A 48 2.63 4.08 -3.49
CA HIS A 48 3.95 3.46 -3.61
C HIS A 48 4.54 3.09 -2.24
N GLY A 49 5.57 2.25 -2.21
CA GLY A 49 6.24 1.86 -0.95
C GLY A 49 5.32 1.15 0.04
N LYS A 50 5.33 1.56 1.31
CA LYS A 50 4.54 0.93 2.39
C LYS A 50 3.02 0.93 2.15
N PRO A 51 2.39 2.04 1.72
CA PRO A 51 0.99 2.03 1.29
C PRO A 51 0.68 1.05 0.13
N PHE A 52 1.58 0.94 -0.85
CA PHE A 52 1.43 -0.03 -1.93
C PHE A 52 1.54 -1.47 -1.42
N PHE A 53 2.50 -1.75 -0.53
CA PHE A 53 2.61 -3.05 0.15
C PHE A 53 1.30 -3.42 0.85
N ALA A 54 0.72 -2.49 1.63
CA ALA A 54 -0.56 -2.70 2.30
C ALA A 54 -1.70 -3.00 1.31
N LEU A 55 -1.82 -2.19 0.25
CA LEU A 55 -2.84 -2.36 -0.78
C LEU A 55 -2.72 -3.73 -1.46
N TYR A 56 -1.50 -4.14 -1.81
CA TYR A 56 -1.29 -5.37 -2.57
C TYR A 56 -1.43 -6.62 -1.70
N CYS A 57 -0.96 -6.62 -0.45
CA CYS A 57 -1.24 -7.71 0.49
C CYS A 57 -2.74 -7.84 0.78
N TRP A 58 -3.46 -6.72 0.93
CA TRP A 58 -4.92 -6.73 1.06
C TRP A 58 -5.60 -7.31 -0.18
N HIS A 59 -5.17 -6.92 -1.37
CA HIS A 59 -5.66 -7.45 -2.64
C HIS A 59 -5.53 -8.98 -2.71
N LEU A 60 -4.33 -9.51 -2.47
CA LEU A 60 -4.05 -10.94 -2.48
C LEU A 60 -4.90 -11.68 -1.43
N TRP A 61 -5.02 -11.12 -0.23
CA TRP A 61 -5.87 -11.67 0.81
C TRP A 61 -7.34 -11.74 0.39
N THR A 62 -7.91 -10.66 -0.15
CA THR A 62 -9.32 -10.66 -0.58
C THR A 62 -9.63 -11.66 -1.69
N ILE A 63 -8.71 -11.85 -2.65
CA ILE A 63 -8.83 -12.88 -3.68
C ILE A 63 -8.82 -14.28 -3.04
N ARG A 64 -7.89 -14.54 -2.11
CA ARG A 64 -7.81 -15.83 -1.40
C ARG A 64 -9.09 -16.14 -0.63
N GLU A 65 -9.74 -15.13 -0.07
CA GLU A 65 -11.02 -15.24 0.64
C GLU A 65 -12.25 -15.31 -0.30
N GLY A 66 -12.05 -15.37 -1.63
CA GLY A 66 -13.15 -15.43 -2.60
C GLY A 66 -14.00 -14.15 -2.68
N ARG A 67 -13.44 -13.00 -2.29
CA ARG A 67 -14.12 -11.69 -2.28
C ARG A 67 -13.43 -10.74 -3.28
N PRO A 68 -13.65 -10.92 -4.59
CA PRO A 68 -13.02 -10.07 -5.59
C PRO A 68 -13.46 -8.61 -5.42
N HIS A 69 -12.58 -7.70 -5.80
CA HIS A 69 -12.89 -6.28 -5.81
C HIS A 69 -13.87 -5.91 -6.92
N ASP A 70 -14.53 -4.75 -6.78
CA ASP A 70 -15.18 -4.11 -7.93
C ASP A 70 -14.16 -3.73 -9.02
N ALA A 71 -14.68 -3.41 -10.21
CA ALA A 71 -13.86 -3.13 -11.38
C ALA A 71 -12.94 -1.92 -11.22
N ALA A 72 -13.39 -0.87 -10.52
CA ALA A 72 -12.62 0.36 -10.33
C ALA A 72 -11.43 0.12 -9.39
N THR A 73 -11.67 -0.58 -8.29
CA THR A 73 -10.64 -1.00 -7.33
C THR A 73 -9.65 -1.97 -7.97
N ALA A 74 -10.12 -2.95 -8.76
CA ALA A 74 -9.25 -3.85 -9.50
C ALA A 74 -8.34 -3.07 -10.49
N ALA A 75 -8.90 -2.08 -11.20
CA ALA A 75 -8.14 -1.22 -12.10
C ALA A 75 -7.09 -0.36 -11.36
N TYR A 76 -7.43 0.17 -10.19
CA TYR A 76 -6.51 0.92 -9.34
C TYR A 76 -5.34 0.05 -8.86
N VAL A 77 -5.63 -1.14 -8.31
CA VAL A 77 -4.60 -2.08 -7.85
C VAL A 77 -3.67 -2.48 -9.01
N ALA A 78 -4.23 -2.79 -10.18
CA ALA A 78 -3.42 -3.16 -11.34
C ALA A 78 -2.53 -2.00 -11.82
N SER A 79 -3.04 -0.76 -11.77
CA SER A 79 -2.29 0.44 -12.16
C SER A 79 -1.18 0.76 -11.14
N ALA A 80 -1.47 0.69 -9.85
CA ALA A 80 -0.48 0.84 -8.79
C ALA A 80 0.61 -0.23 -8.90
N HIS A 81 0.25 -1.50 -9.14
CA HIS A 81 1.22 -2.57 -9.34
C HIS A 81 2.14 -2.29 -10.53
N ARG A 82 1.60 -1.87 -11.69
CA ARG A 82 2.43 -1.49 -12.85
C ARG A 82 3.34 -0.30 -12.55
N ALA A 83 2.82 0.75 -11.91
CA ALA A 83 3.60 1.94 -11.55
C ALA A 83 4.74 1.64 -10.57
N ASN A 84 4.58 0.62 -9.73
CA ASN A 84 5.62 0.13 -8.82
C ASN A 84 6.55 -0.91 -9.46
N GLY A 85 6.57 -1.07 -10.79
CA GLY A 85 7.49 -1.97 -11.49
C GLY A 85 6.97 -3.40 -11.72
N GLY A 86 5.67 -3.63 -11.52
CA GLY A 86 5.03 -4.93 -11.71
C GLY A 86 5.63 -6.01 -10.82
N ALA A 87 5.72 -7.24 -11.33
CA ALA A 87 6.24 -8.38 -10.59
C ALA A 87 7.69 -8.16 -10.10
N ALA A 88 8.56 -7.62 -10.95
CA ALA A 88 9.95 -7.35 -10.58
C ALA A 88 10.06 -6.30 -9.47
N GLY A 89 9.20 -5.28 -9.50
CA GLY A 89 9.11 -4.26 -8.47
C GLY A 89 8.54 -4.78 -7.15
N TRP A 90 7.52 -5.64 -7.22
CA TRP A 90 7.00 -6.37 -6.06
C TRP A 90 8.10 -7.22 -5.41
N ASP A 91 8.82 -8.02 -6.19
CA ASP A 91 9.93 -8.84 -5.68
C ASP A 91 11.05 -7.99 -5.07
N ALA A 92 11.36 -6.83 -5.67
CA ALA A 92 12.35 -5.90 -5.13
C ALA A 92 11.87 -5.29 -3.80
N LEU A 93 10.59 -4.94 -3.69
CA LEU A 93 9.97 -4.45 -2.47
C LEU A 93 10.04 -5.51 -1.36
N LEU A 94 9.68 -6.76 -1.65
CA LEU A 94 9.73 -7.88 -0.70
C LEU A 94 11.13 -8.14 -0.13
N ARG A 95 12.18 -7.96 -0.93
CA ARG A 95 13.58 -8.03 -0.48
C ARG A 95 14.01 -6.84 0.36
N GLY A 96 13.27 -5.73 0.30
CA GLY A 96 13.44 -4.57 1.16
C GLY A 96 13.26 -4.95 2.64
N ARG A 97 13.86 -4.16 3.53
CA ARG A 97 13.81 -4.42 4.98
C ARG A 97 13.08 -3.32 5.73
N ALA A 98 12.27 -3.70 6.70
CA ALA A 98 11.57 -2.80 7.60
C ALA A 98 11.69 -3.27 9.06
N TYR A 99 11.45 -2.35 9.98
CA TYR A 99 11.38 -2.66 11.40
C TYR A 99 10.03 -3.29 11.72
N CYS A 100 10.06 -4.40 12.45
CA CYS A 100 8.88 -4.99 13.06
C CYS A 100 8.47 -4.13 14.26
N SER A 101 7.23 -3.67 14.28
CA SER A 101 6.71 -2.81 15.35
C SER A 101 6.51 -3.56 16.68
N CYS A 102 6.65 -4.88 16.67
CA CYS A 102 6.46 -5.74 17.83
C CYS A 102 7.71 -5.88 18.70
N HIS A 103 8.88 -6.02 18.08
CA HIS A 103 10.15 -6.27 18.80
C HIS A 103 11.28 -5.32 18.36
N GLY A 104 11.03 -4.45 17.38
CA GLY A 104 12.02 -3.47 16.89
C GLY A 104 13.13 -4.07 16.03
N GLU A 105 13.07 -5.36 15.68
CA GLU A 105 14.05 -5.99 14.81
C GLU A 105 13.78 -5.73 13.32
N ARG A 106 14.84 -5.81 12.49
CA ARG A 106 14.78 -5.46 11.07
C ARG A 106 14.74 -6.70 10.18
N TRP A 107 13.59 -6.94 9.58
CA TRP A 107 13.30 -8.11 8.75
C TRP A 107 13.08 -7.73 7.30
N ARG A 108 13.21 -8.69 6.38
CA ARG A 108 12.75 -8.50 5.00
C ARG A 108 11.22 -8.44 4.97
N LEU A 109 10.66 -7.67 4.05
CA LEU A 109 9.21 -7.55 3.90
C LEU A 109 8.55 -8.87 3.53
N GLU A 110 9.26 -9.79 2.85
CA GLU A 110 8.79 -11.18 2.62
C GLU A 110 8.52 -11.97 3.92
N ASN A 111 9.05 -11.52 5.05
CA ASN A 111 8.88 -12.16 6.37
C ASN A 111 8.04 -11.30 7.33
N LEU A 112 7.40 -10.24 6.82
CA LEU A 112 6.58 -9.33 7.61
C LEU A 112 5.17 -9.28 7.03
N SER A 113 4.19 -9.25 7.93
CA SER A 113 2.83 -8.85 7.62
C SER A 113 2.63 -7.37 7.94
N ILE A 114 1.49 -6.82 7.56
CA ILE A 114 1.08 -5.45 7.84
C ILE A 114 -0.32 -5.44 8.45
N CYS A 115 -0.50 -4.68 9.53
CA CYS A 115 -1.81 -4.46 10.11
C CYS A 115 -2.58 -3.48 9.24
N LEU A 116 -3.72 -3.89 8.67
CA LEU A 116 -4.52 -2.98 7.84
C LEU A 116 -5.21 -1.88 8.65
N GLY A 117 -5.15 -1.89 9.99
CA GLY A 117 -5.64 -0.82 10.85
C GLY A 117 -4.68 0.39 10.87
N CYS A 118 -3.52 0.20 11.50
CA CYS A 118 -2.49 1.23 11.70
C CYS A 118 -1.39 1.25 10.64
N LEU A 119 -1.40 0.29 9.71
CA LEU A 119 -0.32 0.06 8.74
C LEU A 119 1.02 -0.32 9.35
N GLU A 120 1.10 -0.69 10.63
CA GLU A 120 2.37 -1.15 11.22
C GLU A 120 2.79 -2.52 10.70
N TYR A 121 4.10 -2.70 10.48
CA TYR A 121 4.67 -3.97 10.08
C TYR A 121 4.78 -4.89 11.31
N VAL A 122 4.27 -6.10 11.18
CA VAL A 122 4.25 -7.08 12.27
C VAL A 122 4.84 -8.39 11.76
N CYS A 123 5.63 -9.06 12.58
CA CYS A 123 6.14 -10.39 12.26
C CYS A 123 5.02 -11.43 12.38
N PHE A 124 5.27 -12.64 11.87
CA PHE A 124 4.37 -13.78 12.05
C PHE A 124 4.31 -14.30 13.50
N GLU A 125 5.25 -13.92 14.35
CA GLU A 125 5.29 -14.33 15.76
C GLU A 125 4.19 -13.64 16.60
N LEU A 126 3.63 -12.52 16.11
CA LEU A 126 2.48 -11.90 16.77
C LEU A 126 1.21 -12.71 16.50
N GLY A 127 0.79 -13.52 17.48
CA GLY A 127 -0.48 -14.26 17.44
C GLY A 127 -1.75 -13.42 17.57
N ARG A 128 -1.67 -12.08 17.52
CA ARG A 128 -2.82 -11.15 17.65
C ARG A 128 -2.64 -9.90 16.79
N PRO A 129 -3.73 -9.29 16.31
CA PRO A 129 -3.64 -8.05 15.54
C PRO A 129 -3.18 -6.88 16.42
N CYS A 130 -2.28 -6.04 15.86
CA CYS A 130 -1.75 -4.84 16.49
C CYS A 130 -2.85 -3.82 16.87
N CYS A 131 -3.95 -3.77 16.11
CA CYS A 131 -5.15 -3.00 16.41
C CYS A 131 -6.36 -3.92 16.57
N HIS A 132 -7.28 -3.59 17.47
CA HIS A 132 -8.50 -4.36 17.65
C HIS A 132 -9.35 -4.39 16.37
N GLY A 133 -9.76 -5.58 15.92
CA GLY A 133 -10.66 -5.77 14.78
C GLY A 133 -10.07 -5.56 13.38
N ALA A 134 -8.79 -5.15 13.27
CA ALA A 134 -8.14 -4.99 11.97
C ALA A 134 -7.40 -6.26 11.55
N PRO A 135 -7.54 -6.74 10.29
CA PRO A 135 -6.78 -7.88 9.81
C PRO A 135 -5.28 -7.54 9.67
N VAL A 136 -4.46 -8.56 9.85
CA VAL A 136 -3.03 -8.56 9.52
C VAL A 136 -2.86 -9.42 8.28
N VAL A 137 -2.21 -8.88 7.25
CA VAL A 137 -2.01 -9.54 5.95
C VAL A 137 -0.55 -9.44 5.53
N GLY A 138 -0.02 -10.46 4.88
CA GLY A 138 1.38 -10.56 4.46
C GLY A 138 1.57 -11.82 3.64
#